data_AF-A0A7C9DZ30-F1
#
_entry.id   AF-A0A7C9DZ30-F1
#
_cell.length_a   1.000
_cell.length_b   1.000
_cell.length_c   1.000
_cell.angle_alpha   90.00
_cell.angle_beta   90.00
_cell.angle_gamma   90.00
#
_symmetry.space_group_name_H-M   'P 1'
#
loop_
_entity.id
_entity.type
_entity.pdbx_description
1 polymer ?
#
loop_
_entity_poly.entity_id
_entity_poly.type
_entity_poly.pdbx_seq_one_letter_code
_entity_poly.pdbx_strand_id
1 'polypeptide(L)'
;LDGDSSQAVPAGGKVSTRLLVPATQAGSLIGKQGATVKTIQESAHCIVRVLGQEDLPAFALQDDRVVEIVGEPASVHAALELIASHLRRFLVDRSIIPLFEKQVIVYFGICL
;
A
#
# COMPACT_ATOMS: atom_id res chain seq x y z
N LEU A 1 -5.37 29.81 -7.81
CA LEU A 1 -5.26 29.39 -9.22
C LEU A 1 -3.81 29.71 -9.53
N ASP A 2 -2.87 28.76 -9.55
CA ASP A 2 -2.90 27.52 -10.32
C ASP A 2 -2.18 26.39 -9.57
N GLY A 3 -2.92 25.29 -9.34
CA GLY A 3 -2.37 24.03 -8.88
C GLY A 3 -2.16 23.14 -10.09
N ASP A 4 -0.93 23.11 -10.60
CA ASP A 4 -0.50 22.14 -11.59
C ASP A 4 0.57 21.24 -10.96
N SER A 5 0.13 20.16 -10.32
CA SER A 5 0.99 19.00 -10.09
C SER A 5 0.85 18.09 -11.29
N SER A 6 1.46 18.48 -12.40
CA SER A 6 1.73 17.63 -13.54
C SER A 6 2.63 16.47 -13.13
N GLN A 7 2.04 15.41 -12.58
CA GLN A 7 2.74 14.13 -12.48
C GLN A 7 2.67 13.47 -13.85
N ALA A 8 3.58 13.88 -14.73
CA ALA A 8 3.86 13.23 -15.99
C ALA A 8 4.07 11.73 -15.75
N VAL A 9 3.27 10.89 -16.40
CA VAL A 9 3.51 9.44 -16.51
C VAL A 9 4.45 9.22 -17.71
N PRO A 10 5.75 8.94 -17.50
CA PRO A 10 6.60 8.51 -18.60
C PRO A 10 6.35 7.03 -18.86
N ALA A 11 6.30 6.65 -20.13
CA ALA A 11 6.31 5.26 -20.56
C ALA A 11 7.58 4.57 -20.02
N GLY A 12 7.42 3.69 -19.02
CA GLY A 12 8.52 3.09 -18.24
C GLY A 12 8.76 3.70 -16.85
N GLY A 13 7.79 4.45 -16.30
CA GLY A 13 7.90 5.12 -15.00
C GLY A 13 7.55 4.23 -13.80
N LYS A 14 8.26 4.45 -12.68
CA LYS A 14 7.88 3.89 -11.38
C LYS A 14 6.47 4.35 -11.00
N VAL A 15 5.61 3.42 -10.59
CA VAL A 15 4.27 3.68 -10.08
C VAL A 15 4.28 3.74 -8.55
N SER A 16 3.40 4.56 -7.98
CA SER A 16 3.15 4.62 -6.54
C SER A 16 1.73 4.14 -6.25
N THR A 17 1.57 3.25 -5.27
CA THR A 17 0.29 2.75 -4.79
C THR A 17 0.22 2.94 -3.29
N ARG A 18 -0.94 3.38 -2.78
CA ARG A 18 -1.18 3.60 -1.36
C ARG A 18 -2.33 2.75 -0.88
N LEU A 19 -2.17 2.14 0.29
CA LEU A 19 -3.17 1.32 0.95
C LEU A 19 -3.36 1.76 2.40
N LEU A 20 -4.62 1.85 2.83
CA LEU A 20 -4.98 2.16 4.20
C LEU A 20 -5.10 0.85 4.99
N VAL A 21 -4.39 0.75 6.10
CA VAL A 21 -4.40 -0.41 6.99
C VAL A 21 -4.51 0.04 8.44
N PRO A 22 -5.12 -0.77 9.32
CA PRO A 22 -5.11 -0.47 10.75
C PRO A 22 -3.67 -0.43 11.28
N ALA A 23 -3.39 0.47 12.23
CA ALA A 23 -2.09 0.68 12.83
C ALA A 23 -1.51 -0.60 13.46
N THR A 24 -2.38 -1.44 14.03
CA THR A 24 -2.02 -2.78 14.54
C THR A 24 -1.45 -3.68 13.44
N GLN A 25 -2.04 -3.61 12.24
CA GLN A 25 -1.61 -4.37 11.06
C GLN A 25 -0.36 -3.80 10.42
N ALA A 26 -0.27 -2.47 10.33
CA ALA A 26 0.94 -1.78 9.88
C ALA A 26 2.14 -2.13 10.76
N GLY A 27 1.95 -2.19 12.09
CA GLY A 27 2.98 -2.64 13.02
C GLY A 27 3.46 -4.07 12.74
N SER A 28 2.54 -4.98 12.41
CA SER A 28 2.89 -6.35 12.00
C SER A 28 3.60 -6.42 10.65
N LEU A 29 3.20 -5.59 9.68
CA LEU A 29 3.84 -5.47 8.37
C LEU A 29 5.28 -4.98 8.48
N ILE A 30 5.55 -4.02 9.38
CA ILE A 30 6.92 -3.60 9.69
C ILE A 30 7.68 -4.78 10.31
N GLY A 31 7.05 -5.48 11.25
CA GLY A 31 7.63 -6.61 11.96
C GLY A 31 8.65 -6.17 13.01
N LYS A 32 9.21 -7.13 13.76
CA LYS A 32 10.23 -6.86 14.77
C LYS A 32 11.46 -6.24 14.10
N GLN A 33 11.84 -5.02 14.50
CA GLN A 33 12.96 -4.25 13.94
C GLN A 33 12.87 -3.96 12.43
N GLY A 34 11.66 -3.98 11.83
CA GLY A 34 11.50 -3.73 10.40
C GLY A 34 11.89 -4.91 9.50
N ALA A 35 12.08 -6.11 10.05
CA ALA A 35 12.51 -7.27 9.27
C ALA A 35 11.51 -7.66 8.18
N THR A 36 10.21 -7.67 8.50
CA THR A 36 9.16 -8.12 7.56
C THR A 36 9.04 -7.18 6.37
N VAL A 37 8.96 -5.87 6.60
CA VAL A 37 8.86 -4.89 5.51
C VAL A 37 10.14 -4.85 4.65
N LYS A 38 11.32 -5.12 5.24
CA LYS A 38 12.56 -5.26 4.47
C LYS A 38 12.52 -6.48 3.56
N THR A 39 12.11 -7.63 4.08
CA THR A 39 11.96 -8.85 3.27
C THR A 39 10.98 -8.66 2.11
N ILE A 40 9.85 -7.98 2.35
CA ILE A 40 8.88 -7.66 1.29
C ILE A 40 9.52 -6.77 0.22
N GLN A 41 10.22 -5.72 0.64
CA GLN A 41 10.92 -4.81 -0.29
C GLN A 41 11.99 -5.51 -1.12
N GLU A 42 12.80 -6.36 -0.48
CA GLU A 42 13.84 -7.15 -1.14
C GLU A 42 13.26 -8.17 -2.12
N SER A 43 12.17 -8.85 -1.74
CA SER A 43 11.52 -9.87 -2.58
C SER A 43 10.81 -9.26 -3.79
N ALA A 44 10.16 -8.10 -3.59
CA ALA A 44 9.39 -7.44 -4.63
C ALA A 44 10.19 -6.42 -5.45
N HIS A 45 11.44 -6.12 -5.05
CA HIS A 45 12.27 -5.08 -5.64
C HIS A 45 11.57 -3.71 -5.71
N CYS A 46 10.85 -3.37 -4.64
CA CYS A 46 10.13 -2.10 -4.52
C CYS A 46 10.49 -1.38 -3.22
N ILE A 47 10.11 -0.12 -3.12
CA ILE A 47 10.20 0.66 -1.89
C ILE A 47 8.84 0.60 -1.19
N VAL A 48 8.83 0.24 0.09
CA VAL A 48 7.62 0.23 0.93
C VAL A 48 7.83 1.16 2.11
N ARG A 49 6.91 2.11 2.29
CA ARG A 49 6.94 3.12 3.35
C ARG A 49 5.65 3.08 4.13
N VAL A 50 5.75 3.11 5.46
CA VAL A 50 4.58 3.30 6.32
C VAL A 50 4.58 4.76 6.74
N LEU A 51 3.55 5.49 6.33
CA LEU A 51 3.39 6.91 6.64
C LEU A 51 2.88 7.11 8.07
N GLY A 52 3.22 8.26 8.63
CA GLY A 52 2.88 8.63 10.00
C GLY A 52 1.40 8.99 10.16
N GLN A 53 1.01 9.26 11.39
CA GLN A 53 -0.35 9.66 11.73
C GLN A 53 -0.71 11.06 11.18
N GLU A 54 0.31 11.86 10.86
CA GLU A 54 0.20 13.19 10.23
C GLU A 54 -0.14 13.15 8.74
N ASP A 55 0.13 12.03 8.05
CA ASP A 55 -0.12 11.82 6.62
C ASP A 55 -1.49 11.15 6.34
N LEU A 56 -2.32 11.03 7.38
CA LEU A 56 -3.63 10.41 7.26
C LEU A 56 -4.63 11.37 6.58
N PRO A 57 -5.41 10.91 5.60
CA PRO A 57 -6.45 11.72 5.02
C PRO A 57 -7.53 12.05 6.06
N ALA A 58 -8.26 13.16 5.88
CA ALA A 58 -9.23 13.67 6.86
C ALA A 58 -10.36 12.69 7.26
N PHE A 59 -10.54 11.60 6.51
CA PHE A 59 -11.51 10.54 6.76
C PHE A 59 -10.94 9.30 7.47
N ALA A 60 -9.63 9.20 7.65
CA ALA A 60 -8.99 8.06 8.30
C ALA A 60 -9.12 8.15 9.83
N LEU A 61 -9.24 6.99 10.48
CA LEU A 61 -9.30 6.92 11.93
C LEU A 61 -7.89 7.14 12.52
N GLN A 62 -7.84 7.57 13.79
CA GLN A 62 -6.56 7.74 14.51
C GLN A 62 -5.74 6.42 14.55
N ASP A 63 -6.44 5.29 14.51
CA ASP A 63 -5.86 3.94 14.49
C ASP A 63 -5.58 3.41 13.08
N ASP A 64 -5.58 4.25 12.05
CA ASP A 64 -5.16 3.86 10.70
C ASP A 64 -3.71 4.30 10.39
N ARG A 65 -3.12 3.66 9.38
CA ARG A 65 -1.82 3.98 8.80
C ARG A 65 -1.90 3.80 7.29
N VAL A 66 -1.21 4.68 6.55
CA VAL A 66 -1.08 4.54 5.09
C VAL A 66 0.23 3.83 4.79
N VAL A 67 0.19 2.77 3.99
CA VAL A 67 1.36 2.12 3.44
C VAL A 67 1.48 2.53 1.97
N GLU A 68 2.60 3.12 1.62
CA GLU A 68 2.94 3.52 0.27
C GLU A 68 3.95 2.53 -0.32
N ILE A 69 3.70 2.09 -1.55
CA ILE A 69 4.55 1.19 -2.33
C ILE A 69 4.96 1.93 -3.60
N VAL A 70 6.26 2.05 -3.84
CA VAL A 70 6.80 2.72 -5.02
C VAL A 70 7.78 1.80 -5.75
N GLY A 71 7.56 1.56 -7.03
CA GLY A 71 8.40 0.66 -7.81
C GLY A 71 7.91 0.52 -9.24
N GLU A 72 8.47 -0.42 -9.99
CA GLU A 72 7.89 -0.77 -11.30
C GLU A 72 6.51 -1.44 -11.13
N PRO A 73 5.62 -1.38 -12.13
CA PRO A 73 4.29 -1.98 -12.03
C PRO A 73 4.30 -3.45 -11.59
N ALA A 74 5.24 -4.23 -12.11
CA ALA A 74 5.42 -5.64 -11.74
C ALA A 74 5.87 -5.81 -10.27
N SER A 75 6.83 -4.99 -9.83
CA SER A 75 7.31 -4.96 -8.45
C SER A 75 6.23 -4.53 -7.47
N VAL A 76 5.43 -3.51 -7.81
CA VAL A 76 4.33 -3.04 -6.96
C VAL A 76 3.25 -4.11 -6.84
N HIS A 77 2.92 -4.80 -7.94
CA HIS A 77 1.98 -5.91 -7.89
C HIS A 77 2.46 -7.05 -6.99
N ALA A 78 3.73 -7.47 -7.13
CA ALA A 78 4.32 -8.50 -6.28
C ALA A 78 4.34 -8.08 -4.79
N ALA A 79 4.68 -6.82 -4.50
CA ALA A 79 4.65 -6.30 -3.14
C ALA A 79 3.23 -6.30 -2.56
N LEU A 80 2.23 -5.94 -3.37
CA LEU A 80 0.84 -5.93 -2.97
C LEU A 80 0.36 -7.35 -2.62
N GLU A 81 0.73 -8.36 -3.41
CA GLU A 81 0.41 -9.76 -3.09
C GLU A 81 1.03 -10.22 -1.78
N LEU A 82 2.30 -9.86 -1.52
CA LEU A 82 2.98 -10.20 -0.27
C LEU A 82 2.32 -9.51 0.94
N ILE A 83 2.02 -8.22 0.81
CA ILE A 83 1.35 -7.44 1.85
C ILE A 83 -0.06 -7.98 2.09
N ALA A 84 -0.84 -8.23 1.04
CA ALA A 84 -2.18 -8.77 1.13
C ALA A 84 -2.17 -10.17 1.79
N SER A 85 -1.21 -11.03 1.41
CA SER A 85 -1.04 -12.36 2.02
C SER A 85 -0.67 -12.27 3.50
N HIS A 86 0.17 -11.30 3.88
CA HIS A 86 0.53 -11.06 5.28
C HIS A 86 -0.66 -10.55 6.09
N LEU A 87 -1.37 -9.54 5.56
CA LEU A 87 -2.57 -8.96 6.16
C LEU A 87 -3.71 -9.96 6.24
N ARG A 88 -3.85 -10.88 5.27
CA ARG A 88 -4.91 -11.90 5.26
C ARG A 88 -4.95 -12.73 6.53
N ARG A 89 -3.79 -13.00 7.16
CA ARG A 89 -3.71 -13.73 8.44
C ARG A 89 -4.42 -13.01 9.59
N PHE A 90 -4.55 -11.70 9.50
CA PHE A 90 -5.22 -10.87 10.48
C PHE A 90 -6.64 -10.46 10.07
N LEU A 91 -6.94 -10.49 8.77
CA LEU A 91 -8.28 -10.23 8.23
C LEU A 91 -9.27 -11.39 8.47
N VAL A 92 -8.81 -12.60 8.80
CA VAL A 92 -9.71 -13.72 9.18
C VAL A 92 -10.52 -13.39 10.43
N ASP A 93 -10.02 -12.50 11.30
CA ASP A 93 -10.67 -12.11 12.54
C ASP A 93 -11.78 -11.05 12.36
N ARG A 94 -11.78 -10.29 11.24
CA ARG A 94 -12.80 -9.26 10.98
C ARG A 94 -13.11 -9.17 9.48
N SER A 95 -14.33 -9.52 9.10
CA SER A 95 -14.90 -9.52 7.75
C SER A 95 -14.70 -8.22 6.92
N ILE A 96 -13.58 -8.05 6.20
CA ILE A 96 -13.37 -6.88 5.28
C ILE A 96 -13.05 -7.28 3.82
N ILE A 97 -13.28 -8.54 3.46
CA ILE A 97 -12.98 -9.10 2.13
C ILE A 97 -13.71 -8.39 0.96
N PRO A 98 -14.96 -7.88 1.05
CA PRO A 98 -15.63 -7.33 -0.13
C PRO A 98 -15.21 -5.91 -0.56
N LEU A 99 -14.34 -5.21 0.19
CA LEU A 99 -13.85 -3.86 -0.18
C LEU A 99 -12.51 -3.88 -0.93
N PHE A 100 -11.61 -4.80 -0.59
CA PHE A 100 -10.33 -4.93 -1.28
C PHE A 100 -10.50 -5.38 -2.75
N GLU A 101 -11.48 -6.24 -3.01
CA GLU A 101 -11.74 -6.77 -4.35
C GLU A 101 -12.34 -5.70 -5.30
N LYS A 102 -13.15 -4.76 -4.80
CA LYS A 102 -13.70 -3.68 -5.64
C LYS A 102 -12.76 -2.51 -5.81
N GLN A 103 -11.94 -2.14 -4.82
CA GLN A 103 -11.08 -0.96 -4.93
C GLN A 103 -9.80 -1.25 -5.74
N VAL A 104 -9.16 -2.42 -5.55
CA VAL A 104 -7.90 -2.77 -6.24
C VAL A 104 -8.12 -3.01 -7.74
N ILE A 105 -9.23 -3.67 -8.12
CA ILE A 105 -9.56 -3.92 -9.53
C ILE A 105 -9.98 -2.62 -10.24
N VAL A 106 -10.73 -1.74 -9.57
CA VAL A 106 -11.16 -0.46 -10.16
C VAL A 106 -9.99 0.50 -10.34
N TYR A 107 -9.03 0.58 -9.41
CA TYR A 107 -7.82 1.38 -9.60
C TYR A 107 -6.92 0.86 -10.73
N PHE A 108 -6.84 -0.46 -10.91
CA PHE A 108 -6.07 -1.05 -12.01
C PHE A 108 -6.77 -0.89 -13.37
N GLY A 109 -8.11 -0.92 -13.40
CA GLY A 109 -8.91 -0.79 -14.62
C GLY A 109 -9.16 0.64 -15.12
N ILE A 110 -9.05 1.66 -14.26
CA ILE A 110 -9.19 3.08 -14.71
C ILE A 110 -7.86 3.63 -15.28
N CYS A 111 -6.73 2.95 -15.02
CA CYS A 111 -5.41 3.36 -15.48
C CYS A 111 -4.91 2.66 -16.75
N LEU A 112 -5.73 1.81 -17.39
CA LEU A 112 -5.43 1.14 -18.67
C LEU A 112 -6.34 1.69 -19.78
#